data_AF-A0A0G0RNR7-F1
#
_entry.id   AF-A0A0G0RNR7-F1
#
_cell.length_a   1.000
_cell.length_b   1.000
_cell.length_c   1.000
_cell.angle_alpha   90.00
_cell.angle_beta   90.00
_cell.angle_gamma   90.00
#
_symmetry.space_group_name_H-M   'P 1'
#
loop_
_entity.id
_entity.type
_entity.pdbx_description
1 polymer ?
#
loop_
_entity_poly.entity_id
_entity_poly.type
_entity_poly.pdbx_seq_one_letter_code
_entity_poly.pdbx_strand_id
1 'polypeptide(L)' 'MLKRLKKIFEENKIWTTAGIVSAVLAVLVLILFKDEVDRFTFIMPIFAAFIVVGILTLADEEDKKEKKS' A
#
# COMPACT_ATOMS: atom_id res chain seq x y z
N MET A 1 -8.32 6.57 20.81
CA MET A 1 -8.08 6.36 19.37
C MET A 1 -6.70 6.82 18.91
N LEU A 2 -6.30 8.08 19.11
CA LEU A 2 -4.99 8.60 18.63
C LEU A 2 -3.77 7.76 19.03
N LYS A 3 -3.66 7.32 20.30
CA LYS A 3 -2.51 6.51 20.76
C LYS A 3 -2.39 5.13 20.08
N ARG A 4 -3.51 4.50 19.70
CA ARG A 4 -3.49 3.20 19.02
C ARG A 4 -3.17 3.35 17.52
N LEU A 5 -3.73 4.38 16.88
CA LEU A 5 -3.40 4.72 15.50
C LEU A 5 -1.93 5.09 15.34
N LYS A 6 -1.37 5.87 16.28
CA LYS A 6 0.05 6.28 16.24
C LYS A 6 0.99 5.08 16.38
N LYS A 7 0.64 4.11 17.24
CA LYS A 7 1.44 2.89 17.42
C LYS A 7 1.44 2.01 16.17
N ILE A 8 0.29 1.81 15.53
CA ILE A 8 0.18 1.08 14.25
C ILE A 8 0.95 1.79 13.12
N PHE A 9 0.92 3.13 13.12
CA PHE A 9 1.66 3.95 12.16
C PHE A 9 3.18 3.84 12.31
N GLU A 10 3.68 3.66 13.53
CA GLU A 10 5.11 3.54 13.80
C GLU A 10 5.62 2.11 13.58
N GLU A 11 4.82 1.10 13.90
CA GLU A 11 5.16 -0.33 13.72
C GLU A 11 5.15 -0.73 12.24
N ASN A 12 4.14 -0.30 11.49
CA ASN A 12 3.91 -0.68 10.09
C ASN A 12 3.95 0.53 9.16
N LYS A 13 4.88 1.46 9.41
CA LYS A 13 4.97 2.74 8.69
C LYS A 13 5.00 2.59 7.17
N ILE A 14 5.72 1.57 6.68
CA ILE A 14 5.86 1.29 5.24
C ILE A 14 4.50 0.91 4.65
N TRP A 15 3.82 -0.09 5.22
CA TRP A 15 2.50 -0.54 4.80
C TRP A 15 1.43 0.55 4.89
N THR A 16 1.46 1.32 5.99
CA THR A 16 0.50 2.40 6.21
C THR A 16 0.70 3.51 5.20
N THR A 17 1.95 3.86 4.88
CA THR A 17 2.27 4.86 3.85
C THR A 17 1.91 4.35 2.46
N ALA A 18 2.27 3.10 2.13
CA ALA A 18 1.94 2.48 0.85
C ALA A 18 0.42 2.44 0.63
N GLY A 19 -0.35 2.05 1.65
CA GLY A 19 -1.81 2.02 1.59
C GLY A 19 -2.42 3.40 1.37
N ILE A 20 -1.94 4.41 2.09
CA ILE A 20 -2.43 5.79 1.95
C ILE A 20 -2.08 6.35 0.56
N VAL A 21 -0.85 6.16 0.08
CA VAL A 21 -0.41 6.65 -1.22
C VAL A 21 -1.20 5.98 -2.35
N SER A 22 -1.38 4.66 -2.30
CA SER A 22 -2.17 3.94 -3.30
C SER A 22 -3.64 4.39 -3.31
N ALA A 23 -4.24 4.63 -2.13
CA ALA A 23 -5.61 5.13 -2.03
C ALA A 23 -5.76 6.54 -2.64
N VAL A 24 -4.82 7.44 -2.34
CA VAL A 24 -4.83 8.81 -2.90
C VAL A 24 -4.66 8.79 -4.42
N LEU A 25 -3.75 7.96 -4.95
CA LEU A 25 -3.55 7.81 -6.39
C LEU A 25 -4.79 7.22 -7.09
N ALA A 26 -5.44 6.23 -6.48
CA ALA A 26 -6.68 5.67 -7.02
C ALA A 26 -7.79 6.73 -7.09
N VAL A 27 -7.95 7.55 -6.03
CA VAL A 27 -8.93 8.65 -6.02
C VAL A 27 -8.59 9.70 -7.08
N LEU A 28 -7.32 10.06 -7.25
CA LEU A 28 -6.88 10.98 -8.30
C LEU A 28 -7.24 10.45 -9.70
N VAL A 29 -7.07 9.16 -9.96
CA VAL A 29 -7.46 8.55 -11.25
C VAL A 29 -8.97 8.64 -11.47
N LEU A 30 -9.77 8.37 -10.43
CA LEU A 30 -11.24 8.48 -10.53
C LEU A 30 -11.72 9.91 -10.84
N ILE A 31 -10.99 10.92 -10.37
CA ILE A 31 -11.31 12.33 -10.62
C ILE A 31 -10.81 12.80 -12.00
N LEU A 32 -9.59 12.43 -12.38
CA LEU A 32 -8.93 12.93 -13.60
C LEU A 32 -9.42 12.24 -14.88
N PHE A 33 -9.79 10.97 -14.80
CA PHE A 33 -10.24 10.19 -15.96
C PHE A 33 -11.76 9.99 -15.87
N LYS A 34 -12.46 10.27 -16.97
CA LYS A 34 -13.92 10.09 -17.05
C LYS A 34 -14.30 8.73 -17.61
N ASP A 35 -13.52 8.22 -18.56
CA ASP A 35 -13.78 6.94 -19.21
C ASP A 35 -13.41 5.76 -18.31
N GLU A 36 -14.26 4.73 -18.31
CA GLU A 36 -14.11 3.56 -17.46
C GLU A 36 -12.85 2.76 -17.81
N VAL A 37 -12.57 2.58 -19.10
CA VAL A 37 -11.41 1.81 -19.58
C VAL A 37 -10.10 2.46 -19.14
N ASP A 38 -10.00 3.78 -19.27
CA ASP A 38 -8.81 4.54 -18.84
C ASP A 38 -8.63 4.44 -17.32
N ARG A 39 -9.71 4.60 -16.55
CA ARG A 39 -9.67 4.42 -15.09
C ARG A 39 -9.10 3.06 -14.71
N PHE A 40 -9.60 1.97 -15.30
CA PHE A 40 -9.11 0.63 -15.03
C PHE A 40 -7.64 0.48 -15.45
N THR A 41 -7.26 1.02 -16.61
CA THR A 41 -5.90 0.97 -17.13
C THR A 41 -4.90 1.67 -16.21
N PHE A 42 -5.28 2.79 -15.59
CA PHE A 42 -4.41 3.53 -14.66
C PHE A 42 -4.47 3.01 -13.22
N ILE A 43 -5.60 2.43 -12.79
CA ILE A 43 -5.76 1.84 -11.46
C ILE A 43 -4.97 0.51 -11.34
N MET A 44 -4.93 -0.29 -12.41
CA MET A 44 -4.32 -1.63 -12.37
C MET A 44 -2.83 -1.62 -12.00
N PRO A 45 -1.96 -0.74 -12.56
CA PRO A 45 -0.58 -0.61 -12.12
C PRO A 45 -0.42 -0.15 -10.67
N ILE A 46 -1.32 0.70 -10.16
CA ILE A 46 -1.31 1.15 -8.76
C ILE A 46 -1.57 -0.03 -7.82
N PHE A 47 -2.56 -0.88 -8.15
CA PHE A 47 -2.82 -2.11 -7.40
C PHE A 47 -1.67 -3.10 -7.49
N ALA A 48 -1.12 -3.32 -8.68
CA ALA A 48 0.02 -4.22 -8.88
C ALA A 48 1.23 -3.78 -8.05
N ALA A 49 1.57 -2.48 -8.06
CA ALA A 49 2.65 -1.93 -7.26
C ALA A 49 2.41 -2.12 -5.75
N PHE A 50 1.18 -1.89 -5.27
CA PHE A 50 0.83 -2.11 -3.87
C PHE A 50 1.00 -3.58 -3.46
N ILE A 51 0.56 -4.52 -4.29
CA ILE A 51 0.70 -5.96 -4.03
C ILE A 51 2.17 -6.38 -4.02
N VAL A 52 2.97 -5.92 -4.98
CA VAL A 52 4.41 -6.24 -5.06
C VAL A 52 5.14 -5.73 -3.83
N VAL A 53 4.91 -4.49 -3.42
CA VAL A 53 5.46 -3.94 -2.16
C VAL A 53 5.02 -4.79 -0.97
N GLY A 54 3.76 -5.22 -0.97
CA GLY A 54 3.24 -6.08 0.07
C GLY A 54 3.95 -7.42 0.17
N ILE A 55 4.16 -8.11 -0.95
CA ILE A 55 4.86 -9.40 -0.98
C ILE A 55 6.32 -9.25 -0.51
N LEU A 56 7.02 -8.23 -1.01
CA LEU A 56 8.43 -7.98 -0.66
C LEU A 56 8.59 -7.68 0.84
N THR A 57 7.71 -6.87 1.40
CA THR A 57 7.76 -6.54 2.83
C THR A 57 7.37 -7.70 3.73
N LEU A 58 6.45 -8.57 3.30
CA LEU A 58 6.12 -9.81 4.01
C LEU A 58 7.31 -10.78 4.04
N ALA A 59 7.96 -10.98 2.91
CA ALA A 59 9.16 -11.82 2.81
C ALA A 59 10.29 -11.31 3.74
N ASP A 60 10.54 -9.99 3.75
CA ASP A 60 11.51 -9.37 4.66
C ASP A 60 11.19 -9.56 6.15
N GLU A 61 9.90 -9.61 6.52
CA GLU A 61 9.48 -9.85 7.90
C GLU A 61 9.63 -11.33 8.31
N GLU A 62 9.36 -12.26 7.40
CA GLU A 62 9.56 -13.69 7.62
C GLU A 62 11.06 -14.01 7.79
N ASP A 63 11.92 -13.50 6.91
CA ASP A 63 13.39 -13.65 7.02
C ASP A 63 13.95 -13.11 8.34
N LYS A 64 13.40 -12.00 8.84
CA LYS A 64 13.80 -11.41 10.13
C LYS A 64 13.35 -12.24 11.33
N LYS A 65 12.20 -12.94 11.23
CA LYS A 65 11.74 -13.85 12.28
C LYS A 65 12.58 -15.12 12.31
N GLU A 66 12.96 -15.64 11.13
CA GLU A 66 13.80 -16.85 11.02
C GLU A 66 15.20 -16.64 11.59
N LYS A 67 15.85 -15.49 11.32
CA LYS A 67 17.19 -15.15 11.85
C LYS A 67 17.25 -14.86 13.36
N LYS A 68 16.11 -14.72 14.03
CA LYS A 68 16.01 -14.45 15.48
C LYS A 68 15.68 -15.68 16.32
N SER A 69 15.39 -16.83 15.70
CA SER A 69 15.20 -18.13 16.36
C SER A 69 16.50 -18.93 16.39
#